data_AF-X0ZP83-F1
#
_entry.id   AF-X0ZP83-F1
#
_cell.length_a   1.000
_cell.length_b   1.000
_cell.length_c   1.000
_cell.angle_alpha   90.00
_cell.angle_beta   90.00
_cell.angle_gamma   90.00
#
_symmetry.space_group_name_H-M   'P 1'
#
loop_
_entity.id
_entity.type
_entity.pdbx_description
1 polymer ?
#
loop_
_entity_poly.entity_id
_entity_poly.type
_entity_poly.pdbx_seq_one_letter_code
_entity_poly.pdbx_strand_id
1 'polypeptide(L)'
;VEISDSTATVDFSKEILTNFEEIPHSSTTETLAIYSIVNTLTEFEQINKIKITIEGKDSGEVDGLYIEDFWGHIGIYEEFTRNEDLIINP
;
A
#
# COMPACT_ATOMS: atom_id res chain seq x y z
N VAL A 1 -2.82 -11.70 -3.98
CA VAL A 1 -2.33 -10.79 -5.04
C VAL A 1 -2.87 -11.25 -6.36
N GLU A 2 -3.57 -10.38 -7.08
CA GLU A 2 -4.14 -10.65 -8.40
C GLU A 2 -3.58 -9.66 -9.41
N ILE A 3 -3.36 -10.07 -10.66
CA ILE A 3 -2.74 -9.23 -11.70
C ILE A 3 -3.69 -9.10 -12.88
N SER A 4 -3.99 -7.86 -13.28
CA SER A 4 -4.76 -7.53 -14.48
C SER A 4 -4.17 -6.29 -15.15
N ASP A 5 -3.97 -6.31 -16.46
CA ASP A 5 -3.50 -5.15 -17.25
C ASP A 5 -2.27 -4.44 -16.67
N SER A 6 -1.30 -5.22 -16.19
CA SER A 6 -0.08 -4.74 -15.51
C SER A 6 -0.30 -4.02 -14.18
N THR A 7 -1.50 -4.07 -13.61
CA THR A 7 -1.81 -3.65 -12.25
C THR A 7 -1.91 -4.89 -11.35
N ALA A 8 -1.13 -4.92 -10.27
CA ALA A 8 -1.28 -5.91 -9.22
C ALA A 8 -2.16 -5.37 -8.09
N THR A 9 -3.24 -6.06 -7.76
CA THR A 9 -4.06 -5.77 -6.59
C THR A 9 -3.53 -6.58 -5.40
N VAL A 10 -3.13 -5.85 -4.36
CA VAL A 10 -2.64 -6.40 -3.09
C VAL A 10 -3.71 -6.14 -2.04
N ASP A 11 -4.39 -7.21 -1.65
CA ASP A 11 -5.46 -7.17 -0.66
C ASP A 11 -4.90 -7.54 0.72
N PHE A 12 -4.96 -6.60 1.65
CA PHE A 12 -4.55 -6.78 3.04
C PHE A 12 -5.75 -7.14 3.91
N SER A 13 -5.48 -7.82 5.01
CA SER A 13 -6.46 -8.01 6.07
C SER A 13 -6.54 -6.75 6.94
N LYS A 14 -7.63 -6.61 7.69
CA LYS A 14 -7.89 -5.43 8.54
C LYS A 14 -6.80 -5.12 9.59
N GLU A 15 -5.94 -6.07 9.95
CA GLU A 15 -4.87 -5.87 10.94
C GLU A 15 -3.91 -4.74 10.55
N ILE A 16 -3.81 -4.43 9.26
CA ILE A 16 -2.99 -3.31 8.79
C ILE A 16 -3.56 -1.96 9.29
N LEU A 17 -4.88 -1.87 9.53
CA LEU A 17 -5.55 -0.72 10.12
C LEU A 17 -5.55 -0.76 11.65
N THR A 18 -5.59 -1.93 12.28
CA THR A 18 -5.90 -2.05 13.72
C THR A 18 -4.67 -2.29 14.60
N ASN A 19 -3.58 -2.81 14.04
CA ASN A 19 -2.38 -3.19 14.80
C ASN A 19 -1.40 -2.02 14.96
N PHE A 20 -1.86 -0.98 15.66
CA PHE A 20 -1.05 0.24 15.84
C PHE A 20 0.12 0.12 16.82
N GLU A 21 0.36 -1.06 17.40
CA GLU A 21 1.48 -1.26 18.31
C GLU A 21 2.70 -1.85 17.59
N GLU A 22 2.46 -2.66 16.56
CA GLU A 22 3.52 -3.35 15.81
C GLU A 22 3.85 -2.68 14.48
N ILE A 23 2.87 -2.00 13.88
CA ILE A 23 3.06 -1.23 12.64
C ILE A 23 3.47 0.20 13.06
N PRO A 24 4.49 0.83 12.46
CA PRO A 24 4.80 2.24 12.78
C PRO A 24 4.05 3.24 11.88
N HIS A 25 3.27 4.18 12.46
CA HIS A 25 2.42 5.17 11.75
C HIS A 25 2.94 6.61 11.80
N SER A 26 4.24 6.79 11.56
CA SER A 26 4.75 8.12 11.24
C SER A 26 4.65 8.35 9.73
N SER A 27 4.51 9.58 9.27
CA SER A 27 4.49 9.92 7.84
C SER A 27 5.65 9.29 7.04
N THR A 28 6.84 9.23 7.65
CA THR A 28 8.04 8.64 7.04
C THR A 28 7.97 7.11 6.99
N THR A 29 7.63 6.45 8.11
CA THR A 29 7.56 4.98 8.15
C THR A 29 6.42 4.47 7.27
N GLU A 30 5.34 5.23 7.20
CA GLU A 30 4.26 5.02 6.26
C GLU A 30 4.77 5.10 4.81
N THR A 31 5.53 6.13 4.46
CA THR A 31 6.01 6.25 3.07
C THR A 31 6.90 5.07 2.71
N LEU A 32 7.79 4.68 3.62
CA LEU A 32 8.71 3.57 3.39
C LEU A 32 8.00 2.23 3.26
N ALA A 33 6.98 1.93 4.08
CA ALA A 33 6.36 0.61 4.03
C ALA A 33 5.44 0.44 2.79
N ILE A 34 4.67 1.46 2.35
CA ILE A 34 3.97 1.40 1.04
C ILE A 34 4.97 1.20 -0.09
N TYR A 35 6.00 2.06 -0.16
CA TYR A 35 6.94 1.97 -1.27
C TYR A 35 7.85 0.74 -1.22
N SER A 36 8.02 0.10 -0.06
CA SER A 36 8.66 -1.22 0.01
C SER A 36 7.87 -2.28 -0.74
N ILE A 37 6.54 -2.28 -0.60
CA ILE A 37 5.64 -3.19 -1.33
C ILE A 37 5.64 -2.84 -2.81
N VAL A 38 5.46 -1.55 -3.11
CA VAL A 38 5.35 -1.05 -4.49
C VAL A 38 6.63 -1.31 -5.28
N ASN A 39 7.78 -0.94 -4.73
CA ASN A 39 9.06 -1.11 -5.41
C ASN A 39 9.41 -2.60 -5.54
N THR A 40 9.11 -3.46 -4.55
CA THR A 40 9.36 -4.91 -4.67
C THR A 40 8.51 -5.53 -5.77
N LEU A 41 7.20 -5.27 -5.79
CA LEU A 41 6.30 -5.91 -6.76
C LEU A 41 6.50 -5.39 -8.17
N THR A 42 6.94 -4.14 -8.34
CA THR A 42 7.29 -3.59 -9.66
C THR A 42 8.68 -4.02 -10.14
N GLU A 43 9.41 -4.88 -9.43
CA GLU A 43 10.61 -5.53 -10.02
C GLU A 43 10.23 -6.60 -11.04
N PHE A 44 9.00 -7.13 -10.95
CA PHE A 44 8.47 -8.01 -11.99
C PHE A 44 8.05 -7.17 -13.19
N GLU A 45 8.71 -7.36 -14.34
CA GLU A 45 8.49 -6.55 -15.57
C GLU A 45 7.03 -6.48 -16.05
N GLN A 46 6.20 -7.46 -15.68
CA GLN A 46 4.78 -7.50 -16.02
C GLN A 46 3.90 -6.60 -15.13
N ILE A 47 4.43 -6.07 -14.02
CA ILE A 47 3.71 -5.27 -13.02
C ILE A 47 4.26 -3.84 -13.02
N ASN A 48 3.42 -2.89 -13.43
CA ASN A 48 3.77 -1.47 -13.51
C ASN A 48 3.10 -0.64 -12.41
N LYS A 49 1.98 -1.14 -11.87
CA LYS A 49 1.15 -0.42 -10.91
C LYS A 49 0.66 -1.35 -9.82
N ILE A 50 0.42 -0.78 -8.64
CA ILE A 50 -0.10 -1.50 -7.48
C ILE A 50 -1.39 -0.83 -7.02
N LYS A 51 -2.46 -1.61 -6.92
CA LYS A 51 -3.68 -1.23 -6.20
C LYS A 51 -3.65 -1.89 -4.84
N ILE A 52 -3.94 -1.14 -3.78
CA ILE A 52 -4.02 -1.65 -2.40
C ILE A 52 -5.48 -1.67 -1.98
N THR A 53 -5.93 -2.79 -1.42
CA THR A 53 -7.25 -2.94 -0.81
C THR A 53 -7.12 -3.51 0.60
N ILE A 54 -8.17 -3.34 1.40
CA ILE A 54 -8.28 -3.89 2.75
C ILE A 54 -9.62 -4.61 2.85
N GLU A 55 -9.59 -5.92 3.14
CA GLU A 55 -10.78 -6.77 3.14
C GLU A 55 -11.59 -6.64 1.83
N GLY A 56 -10.88 -6.55 0.70
CA GLY A 56 -11.46 -6.39 -0.64
C GLY A 56 -12.05 -5.00 -0.93
N LYS A 57 -11.90 -4.02 -0.03
CA LYS A 57 -12.40 -2.65 -0.20
C LYS A 57 -11.26 -1.66 -0.46
N ASP A 58 -11.56 -0.64 -1.25
CA ASP A 58 -10.66 0.50 -1.52
C ASP A 58 -11.13 1.81 -0.88
N SER A 59 -12.28 1.81 -0.21
CA SER A 59 -12.87 2.97 0.46
C SER A 59 -13.91 2.57 1.51
N GLY A 60 -14.23 3.52 2.39
CA GLY A 60 -15.21 3.38 3.46
C GLY A 60 -14.62 2.76 4.72
N GLU A 61 -15.45 2.04 5.46
CA GLU A 61 -15.12 1.60 6.82
C GLU A 61 -14.85 0.08 6.90
N VAL A 62 -13.83 -0.26 7.68
CA VAL A 62 -13.50 -1.62 8.12
C VAL A 62 -13.24 -1.58 9.62
N ASP A 63 -14.02 -2.34 10.39
CA ASP A 63 -13.84 -2.50 11.84
C ASP A 63 -13.86 -1.18 12.66
N GLY A 64 -14.69 -0.21 12.26
CA GLY A 64 -14.76 1.10 12.94
C GLY A 64 -13.71 2.10 12.48
N LEU A 65 -12.83 1.74 11.54
CA LEU A 65 -11.78 2.59 11.00
C LEU A 65 -12.02 2.86 9.52
N TYR A 66 -11.77 4.10 9.09
CA TYR A 66 -11.84 4.46 7.68
C TYR A 66 -10.58 3.99 6.96
N ILE A 67 -10.76 3.36 5.80
CA ILE A 67 -9.64 2.99 4.91
C ILE A 67 -8.92 4.27 4.47
N GLU A 68 -9.63 5.40 4.39
CA GLU A 68 -9.06 6.70 4.05
C GLU A 68 -8.04 7.19 5.08
N ASP A 69 -8.20 6.77 6.34
CA ASP A 69 -7.32 7.09 7.46
C ASP A 69 -6.10 6.17 7.53
N PHE A 70 -6.06 5.12 6.71
CA PHE A 70 -5.12 4.01 6.80
C PHE A 70 -3.67 4.48 6.99
N TRP A 71 -3.23 5.47 6.20
CA TRP A 71 -1.89 6.09 6.29
C TRP A 71 -2.12 7.57 6.07
N GLY A 72 -2.77 8.25 7.01
CA GLY A 72 -3.33 9.62 6.86
C GLY A 72 -2.39 10.70 6.28
N HIS A 73 -1.09 10.42 6.13
CA HIS A 73 -0.12 11.27 5.43
C HIS A 73 0.06 10.96 3.93
N ILE A 74 -0.19 9.73 3.51
CA ILE A 74 -0.08 9.26 2.13
C ILE A 74 -1.42 9.41 1.40
N GLY A 75 -2.52 9.20 2.11
CA GLY A 75 -3.85 9.13 1.51
C GLY A 75 -4.03 7.88 0.65
N ILE A 76 -5.29 7.61 0.25
CA ILE A 76 -5.57 6.54 -0.71
C ILE A 76 -5.34 7.10 -2.12
N TYR A 77 -4.36 6.54 -2.81
CA TYR A 77 -4.25 6.67 -4.25
C TYR A 77 -5.00 5.52 -4.91
N GLU A 78 -5.66 5.77 -6.04
CA GLU A 78 -6.29 4.69 -6.82
C GLU A 78 -5.28 3.62 -7.23
N GLU A 79 -4.04 4.04 -7.53
CA GLU A 79 -2.92 3.18 -7.91
C GLU A 79 -1.58 3.82 -7.49
N PHE A 80 -0.62 3.01 -7.11
CA PHE A 80 0.76 3.39 -6.81
C PHE A 80 1.72 2.93 -7.92
N THR A 81 2.75 3.72 -8.18
CA THR A 81 3.84 3.38 -9.10
C THR A 81 5.18 3.39 -8.38
N ARG A 82 6.18 2.71 -8.95
CA ARG A 82 7.55 2.71 -8.43
C ARG A 82 8.05 4.12 -8.12
N ASN A 83 8.73 4.26 -6.98
CA ASN A 83 9.41 5.48 -6.58
C ASN A 83 10.92 5.23 -6.48
N GLU A 84 11.65 5.68 -7.49
CA GLU A 84 13.10 5.53 -7.61
C GLU A 84 13.87 6.35 -6.57
N ASP A 85 13.32 7.46 -6.07
CA ASP A 85 13.99 8.33 -5.09
C ASP A 85 14.18 7.64 -3.73
N LEU A 86 13.38 6.61 -3.45
CA LEU A 86 13.45 5.79 -2.24
C LEU A 86 14.29 4.52 -2.40
N ILE A 87 14.78 4.25 -3.61
CA ILE A 87 15.62 3.08 -3.90
C ILE A 87 17.07 3.51 -3.75
N ILE A 88 17.70 3.08 -2.66
CA ILE A 88 19.14 3.26 -2.49
C ILE A 88 19.84 2.20 -3.33
N ASN A 89 20.32 2.60 -4.51
CA ASN A 89 21.21 1.76 -5.31
C ASN A 89 22.59 1.71 -4.63
N PRO A 90 23.07 0.52 -4.22
CA PRO A 90 24.38 0.36 -3.58
C PRO A 90 25.56 0.59 -4.54
#